data_AF-A0A2S6RVU9-F1
#
_entry.id   AF-A0A2S6RVU9-F1
#
_cell.length_a   1.000
_cell.length_b   1.000
_cell.length_c   1.000
_cell.angle_alpha   90.00
_cell.angle_beta   90.00
_cell.angle_gamma   90.00
#
_symmetry.space_group_name_H-M   'P 1'
#
loop_
_entity.id
_entity.type
_entity.pdbx_description
1 polymer ?
#
loop_
_entity_poly.entity_id
_entity_poly.type
_entity_poly.pdbx_seq_one_letter_code
_entity_poly.pdbx_strand_id
1 'polypeptide(L)'
;MKNTLKFLLSLILFFFSSYNNISGKDKPIIFMVLDSGIVKIQTFPEKAPNTVKRILELSNNGFYDGLTFHRVISGFMAQGGDPNGNGTGGSGQNIKAEFNDLKHERGIVSMA
;
A
#
# COMPACT_ATOMS: atom_id res chain seq x y z
N MET A 1 33.46 -24.97 -27.01
CA MET A 1 33.31 -24.57 -25.59
C MET A 1 32.94 -23.10 -25.37
N LYS A 2 33.58 -22.11 -26.01
CA LYS A 2 33.26 -20.68 -25.76
C LYS A 2 31.86 -20.26 -26.23
N ASN A 3 31.36 -20.83 -27.34
CA ASN A 3 30.05 -20.47 -27.91
C ASN A 3 28.88 -21.12 -27.16
N THR A 4 29.06 -22.35 -26.68
CA THR A 4 28.07 -23.05 -25.84
C THR A 4 27.90 -22.37 -24.48
N LEU A 5 28.98 -21.84 -23.89
CA LEU A 5 28.91 -21.08 -22.64
C LEU A 5 28.20 -19.73 -22.79
N LYS A 6 28.44 -19.00 -23.90
CA LYS A 6 27.74 -17.74 -24.21
C LYS A 6 26.23 -17.96 -24.42
N PHE A 7 25.85 -19.06 -25.08
CA PHE A 7 24.45 -19.42 -25.29
C PHE A 7 23.74 -19.74 -23.97
N LEU A 8 24.39 -20.51 -23.07
CA LEU A 8 23.85 -20.80 -21.75
C LEU A 8 23.65 -19.52 -20.92
N LEU A 9 24.61 -18.60 -20.98
CA LEU A 9 24.54 -17.34 -20.26
C LEU A 9 23.41 -16.42 -20.78
N SER A 10 23.20 -16.35 -22.10
CA SER A 10 22.09 -15.57 -22.66
C SER A 10 20.74 -16.20 -22.35
N LEU A 11 20.66 -17.53 -22.28
CA LEU A 11 19.47 -18.26 -21.88
C LEU A 11 19.11 -17.97 -20.41
N ILE A 12 20.10 -17.99 -19.51
CA ILE A 12 19.94 -17.64 -18.10
C ILE A 12 19.47 -16.18 -17.94
N LEU A 13 20.09 -15.24 -18.67
CA LEU A 13 19.69 -13.83 -18.67
C LEU A 13 18.27 -13.63 -19.20
N PHE A 14 17.86 -14.39 -20.22
CA PHE A 14 16.50 -14.36 -20.77
C PHE A 14 15.48 -14.88 -19.74
N PHE A 15 15.76 -16.00 -19.09
CA PHE A 15 14.91 -16.53 -18.01
C PHE A 15 14.84 -15.59 -16.80
N PHE A 16 15.94 -14.93 -16.43
CA PHE A 16 15.96 -13.91 -15.38
C PHE A 16 15.12 -12.67 -15.74
N SER A 17 15.21 -12.21 -16.99
CA SER A 17 14.41 -11.08 -17.47
C SER A 17 12.91 -11.44 -17.54
N SER A 18 12.59 -12.67 -17.95
CA SER A 18 11.22 -13.17 -17.98
C SER A 18 10.63 -13.34 -16.57
N TYR A 19 11.40 -13.84 -15.60
CA TYR A 19 10.97 -13.95 -14.20
C TYR A 19 10.68 -12.58 -13.55
N ASN A 20 11.53 -11.58 -13.79
CA ASN A 20 11.28 -10.21 -13.32
C ASN A 20 9.99 -9.61 -13.92
N ASN A 21 9.60 -10.02 -15.13
CA ASN A 21 8.33 -9.60 -15.74
C ASN A 21 7.10 -10.34 -15.19
N ILE A 22 7.27 -11.54 -14.62
CA ILE A 22 6.16 -12.36 -14.06
C ILE A 22 5.81 -11.91 -12.63
N SER A 23 6.77 -11.34 -11.88
CA SER A 23 6.54 -10.85 -10.51
C SER A 23 5.68 -9.58 -10.40
N GLY A 24 5.21 -9.01 -11.51
CA GLY A 24 4.35 -7.84 -11.51
C GLY A 24 3.02 -8.14 -12.17
N LYS A 25 1.91 -8.08 -11.40
CA LYS A 25 0.66 -7.51 -11.94
C LYS A 25 -0.43 -7.20 -10.92
N ASP A 26 -0.49 -7.90 -9.79
CA ASP A 26 -1.57 -7.65 -8.84
C ASP A 26 -1.13 -6.68 -7.75
N LYS A 27 -1.65 -5.46 -7.84
CA LYS A 27 -1.48 -4.45 -6.81
C LYS A 27 -2.20 -4.92 -5.54
N PRO A 28 -1.58 -4.83 -4.35
CA PRO A 28 -2.22 -5.21 -3.10
C PRO A 28 -3.58 -4.52 -2.92
N ILE A 29 -4.55 -5.24 -2.39
CA ILE A 29 -5.88 -4.73 -2.06
C ILE A 29 -6.05 -4.88 -0.55
N ILE A 30 -6.52 -3.83 0.10
CA ILE A 30 -6.83 -3.84 1.53
C ILE A 30 -8.35 -3.93 1.67
N PHE A 31 -8.82 -4.80 2.56
CA PHE A 31 -10.23 -4.89 2.92
C PHE A 31 -10.39 -4.35 4.33
N MET A 32 -11.10 -3.22 4.44
CA MET A 32 -11.49 -2.66 5.72
C MET A 32 -12.91 -3.13 6.03
N VAL A 33 -13.05 -3.93 7.08
CA VAL A 33 -14.35 -4.44 7.53
C VAL A 33 -14.92 -3.45 8.55
N LEU A 34 -16.08 -2.89 8.23
CA LEU A 34 -16.83 -2.01 9.12
C LEU A 34 -18.18 -2.68 9.45
N ASP A 35 -18.81 -2.24 10.54
CA ASP A 35 -20.17 -2.68 10.88
C ASP A 35 -21.19 -2.36 9.77
N SER A 36 -20.91 -1.31 8.98
CA SER A 36 -21.73 -0.87 7.85
C SER A 36 -21.41 -1.57 6.53
N GLY A 37 -20.40 -2.43 6.50
CA GLY A 37 -20.00 -3.18 5.31
C GLY A 37 -18.50 -3.15 5.02
N ILE A 38 -18.11 -3.79 3.92
CA ILE A 38 -16.70 -3.94 3.52
C ILE A 38 -16.31 -2.82 2.57
N VAL A 39 -15.22 -2.12 2.89
CA VAL A 39 -14.57 -1.16 2.00
C VAL A 39 -13.35 -1.83 1.37
N LYS A 40 -13.38 -1.97 0.03
CA LYS A 40 -12.26 -2.49 -0.76
C LYS A 40 -11.37 -1.34 -1.22
N ILE A 41 -10.12 -1.32 -0.78
CA ILE A 41 -9.16 -0.25 -1.05
C ILE A 41 -8.08 -0.75 -2.01
N GLN A 42 -8.03 -0.16 -3.20
CA GLN A 42 -6.97 -0.38 -4.18
C GLN A 42 -5.72 0.42 -3.80
N THR A 43 -4.55 -0.24 -3.72
CA THR A 43 -3.28 0.46 -3.46
C THR A 43 -2.57 0.88 -4.75
N PHE A 44 -1.66 1.86 -4.63
CA PHE A 44 -0.82 2.40 -5.71
C PHE A 44 0.68 2.33 -5.32
N PRO A 45 1.28 1.12 -5.22
CA PRO A 45 2.68 0.96 -4.81
C PRO A 45 3.67 1.66 -5.75
N GLU A 46 3.30 1.89 -7.00
CA GLU A 46 4.09 2.65 -7.96
C GLU A 46 4.10 4.17 -7.71
N LYS A 47 3.15 4.70 -6.93
CA LYS A 47 3.05 6.14 -6.61
C LYS A 47 3.53 6.46 -5.19
N ALA A 48 3.33 5.56 -4.24
CA ALA A 48 3.69 5.73 -2.84
C ALA A 48 4.20 4.41 -2.22
N PRO A 49 5.36 3.90 -2.65
CA PRO A 49 5.84 2.56 -2.29
C PRO A 49 6.05 2.37 -0.79
N ASN A 50 6.61 3.35 -0.07
CA ASN A 50 6.87 3.22 1.36
C ASN A 50 5.57 3.33 2.17
N THR A 51 4.66 4.18 1.74
CA THR A 51 3.34 4.34 2.35
C THR A 51 2.52 3.07 2.21
N VAL A 52 2.46 2.49 1.00
CA VAL A 52 1.78 1.21 0.75
C VAL A 52 2.43 0.07 1.55
N LYS A 53 3.75 0.00 1.61
CA LYS A 53 4.44 -1.00 2.43
C LYS A 53 4.05 -0.87 3.91
N ARG A 54 4.05 0.35 4.46
CA ARG A 54 3.75 0.59 5.88
C ARG A 54 2.30 0.27 6.24
N ILE A 55 1.34 0.67 5.41
CA ILE A 55 -0.08 0.40 5.69
C ILE A 55 -0.37 -1.11 5.64
N LEU A 56 0.26 -1.85 4.72
CA LEU A 56 0.12 -3.30 4.63
C LEU A 56 0.71 -4.00 5.86
N GLU A 57 1.90 -3.58 6.30
CA GLU A 57 2.52 -4.08 7.53
C GLU A 57 1.60 -3.89 8.74
N LEU A 58 1.08 -2.67 8.94
CA LEU A 58 0.18 -2.37 10.06
C LEU A 58 -1.14 -3.15 9.98
N SER A 59 -1.72 -3.25 8.78
CA SER A 59 -2.96 -3.99 8.57
C SER A 59 -2.78 -5.49 8.85
N ASN A 60 -1.69 -6.10 8.37
CA ASN A 60 -1.40 -7.51 8.61
C ASN A 60 -1.10 -7.83 10.08
N ASN A 61 -0.65 -6.83 10.84
CA ASN A 61 -0.41 -6.96 12.28
C ASN A 61 -1.66 -6.66 13.13
N GLY A 62 -2.83 -6.43 12.52
CA GLY A 62 -4.07 -6.11 13.25
C GLY A 62 -4.07 -4.74 13.93
N PHE A 63 -3.16 -3.84 13.56
CA PHE A 63 -3.01 -2.55 14.23
C PHE A 63 -4.28 -1.69 14.18
N TYR A 64 -5.07 -1.82 13.11
CA TYR A 64 -6.29 -1.03 12.91
C TYR A 64 -7.55 -1.67 13.52
N ASP A 65 -7.44 -2.88 14.08
CA ASP A 65 -8.59 -3.61 14.60
C ASP A 65 -9.18 -2.90 15.82
N GLY A 66 -10.49 -2.66 15.79
CA GLY A 66 -11.23 -1.95 16.85
C GLY A 66 -11.01 -0.43 16.88
N LEU A 67 -10.20 0.14 15.98
CA LEU A 67 -10.02 1.59 15.91
C LEU A 67 -11.22 2.27 15.27
N THR A 68 -11.43 3.54 15.63
CA THR A 68 -12.57 4.34 15.16
C THR A 68 -12.15 5.45 14.20
N PHE A 69 -13.12 5.96 13.44
CA PHE A 69 -12.98 7.25 12.78
C PHE A 69 -13.24 8.37 13.78
N HIS A 70 -12.18 8.91 14.37
CA HIS A 70 -12.27 9.95 15.40
C HIS A 70 -12.65 11.32 14.83
N ARG A 71 -12.55 11.53 13.52
CA ARG A 71 -12.92 12.79 12.86
C ARG A 71 -13.62 12.55 11.53
N VAL A 72 -14.89 12.98 11.42
CA VAL A 72 -15.69 12.85 10.21
C VAL A 72 -16.31 14.20 9.86
N ILE A 73 -16.02 14.71 8.67
CA ILE A 73 -16.54 15.98 8.15
C ILE A 73 -17.28 15.71 6.85
N SER A 74 -18.61 15.93 6.86
CA SER A 74 -19.47 15.70 5.70
C SER A 74 -19.00 16.50 4.49
N GLY A 75 -18.95 15.86 3.33
CA GLY A 75 -18.47 16.47 2.08
C GLY A 75 -16.95 16.62 1.98
N PHE A 76 -16.19 16.24 3.01
CA PHE A 76 -14.74 16.36 3.02
C PHE A 76 -14.04 15.02 3.23
N MET A 77 -13.98 14.51 4.47
CA MET A 77 -13.21 13.30 4.78
C MET A 77 -13.69 12.59 6.06
N ALA A 78 -13.28 11.33 6.20
CA ALA A 78 -13.28 10.59 7.44
C ALA A 78 -11.84 10.18 7.76
N GLN A 79 -11.37 10.51 8.96
CA GLN A 79 -10.01 10.27 9.43
C GLN A 79 -10.06 9.29 10.61
N GLY A 80 -9.20 8.27 10.53
CA GLY A 80 -9.07 7.20 11.51
C GLY A 80 -7.61 6.80 11.69
N GLY A 81 -7.37 5.58 12.17
CA GLY A 81 -6.01 5.04 12.34
C GLY A 81 -5.26 5.56 13.57
N ASP A 82 -5.97 6.12 14.54
CA ASP A 82 -5.42 6.58 15.81
C ASP A 82 -5.79 5.61 16.97
N PRO A 83 -4.82 4.92 17.58
CA PRO A 83 -5.04 4.08 18.76
C PRO A 83 -5.63 4.81 19.98
N ASN A 84 -5.38 6.11 20.11
CA ASN A 84 -5.92 6.92 21.21
C ASN A 84 -7.34 7.42 20.94
N GLY A 85 -7.80 7.36 19.69
CA GLY A 85 -9.13 7.83 19.28
C GLY A 85 -9.36 9.34 19.42
N ASN A 86 -8.32 10.16 19.59
CA ASN A 86 -8.44 11.60 19.83
C ASN A 86 -7.70 12.48 18.81
N GLY A 87 -7.12 11.85 17.78
CA GLY A 87 -6.38 12.47 16.68
C GLY A 87 -4.89 12.71 16.96
N THR A 88 -4.33 12.23 18.09
CA THR A 88 -2.94 12.54 18.48
C THR A 88 -2.01 11.33 18.52
N GLY A 89 -2.53 10.11 18.45
CA GLY A 89 -1.72 8.90 18.38
C GLY A 89 -1.27 8.54 16.97
N GLY A 90 -0.64 7.38 16.84
CA GLY A 90 -0.12 6.87 15.58
C GLY A 90 0.68 5.58 15.77
N SER A 91 1.23 5.05 14.69
CA SER A 91 1.92 3.75 14.70
C SER A 91 3.33 3.76 15.34
N GLY A 92 3.73 4.86 15.97
CA GLY A 92 5.05 5.04 16.59
C GLY A 92 6.22 5.25 15.62
N GLN A 93 5.97 5.13 14.31
CA GLN A 93 6.98 5.34 13.27
C GLN A 93 6.48 6.34 12.23
N ASN A 94 7.28 7.39 12.02
CA ASN A 94 7.07 8.34 10.94
C ASN A 94 7.82 7.88 9.68
N ILE A 95 7.19 8.07 8.52
CA ILE A 95 7.79 7.83 7.21
C ILE A 95 7.87 9.15 6.43
N LYS A 96 8.76 9.22 5.44
CA LYS A 96 8.86 10.39 4.57
C LYS A 96 7.62 10.50 3.68
N ALA A 97 7.17 11.73 3.42
CA ALA A 97 6.07 11.99 2.51
C ALA A 97 6.44 11.60 1.06
N GLU A 98 5.48 10.99 0.34
CA GLU A 98 5.61 10.56 -1.05
C GLU A 98 4.61 11.32 -1.94
N PHE A 99 4.95 12.57 -2.25
CA PHE A 99 4.14 13.40 -3.14
C PHE A 99 4.13 12.86 -4.57
N ASN A 100 2.96 12.85 -5.20
CA ASN A 100 2.76 12.33 -6.55
C ASN A 100 1.62 13.09 -7.27
N ASP A 101 1.26 12.61 -8.46
CA ASP A 101 0.28 13.21 -9.38
C ASP A 101 -1.18 12.80 -9.14
N LEU A 102 -1.46 11.92 -8.17
CA LEU A 102 -2.83 11.55 -7.82
C LEU A 102 -3.53 12.74 -7.12
N LYS A 103 -4.73 13.08 -7.61
CA LYS A 103 -5.54 14.16 -7.08
C LYS A 103 -6.38 13.69 -5.90
N HIS A 104 -6.66 14.60 -4.97
CA HIS A 104 -7.54 14.35 -3.83
C HIS A 104 -9.02 14.45 -4.25
N GLU A 105 -9.54 13.36 -4.80
CA GLU A 105 -10.94 13.21 -5.21
C GLU A 105 -11.69 12.28 -4.27
N ARG A 106 -13.03 12.24 -4.37
CA ARG A 106 -13.87 11.37 -3.53
C ARG A 106 -13.41 9.91 -3.65
N GLY A 107 -13.13 9.28 -2.51
CA GLY A 107 -12.71 7.87 -2.43
C GLY A 107 -11.18 7.66 -2.41
N ILE A 108 -10.39 8.72 -2.54
CA ILE A 108 -8.94 8.64 -2.34
C ILE A 108 -8.62 8.52 -0.85
N VAL A 109 -7.69 7.63 -0.54
CA VAL A 109 -7.14 7.44 0.81
C VAL A 109 -5.74 8.05 0.84
N SER A 110 -5.50 8.97 1.76
CA SER A 110 -4.24 9.69 1.95
C SER A 110 -3.75 9.58 3.40
N MET A 111 -2.46 9.83 3.61
CA MET A 111 -1.89 9.98 4.96
C MET A 111 -2.30 11.33 5.56
N ALA A 112 -2.68 11.32 6.84
CA ALA A 112 -3.01 12.52 7.62
C ALA A 112 -1.78 13.25 8.16
#